data_AF-A0A1C5NQJ6-F1
#
_entry.id   AF-A0A1C5NQJ6-F1
#
_cell.length_a   1.000
_cell.length_b   1.000
_cell.length_c   1.000
_cell.angle_alpha   90.00
_cell.angle_beta   90.00
_cell.angle_gamma   90.00
#
_symmetry.space_group_name_H-M   'P 1'
#
loop_
_entity.id
_entity.type
_entity.pdbx_description
1 polymer ?
#
loop_
_entity_poly.entity_id
_entity_poly.type
_entity_poly.pdbx_seq_one_letter_code
_entity_poly.pdbx_strand_id
1 'polypeptide(L)'
;MDRTDGSYISTVGVLYSMSGKEIADHLRESQGNPSESEYRSWENSIPILVKVLHQAGLDALTLVLEYQTPIGSRIDAVLLGEGKTTGKPLVLIIELKQWSAIEENAAGRESSVSICLSRAENRFEERLHPVQQTLTYAKHLRMNHSNVADGKMDVRCRQFLHNFKDKEQLFQGSYQAYEPLRHETYTKGEEALLAADLRSLFSSEPKPEVVEQFLTGTYVLGQIGFQDLRKVLEKKENAAMLDDQIEVNRKICGMIDQLHSPQFGKHLMIISGPPGTGKTVVGLHAIYAYCQKFGPSWQNRGGCIFALPRSRTLSLVIAGASGVPPAYLDAVPPGRDLVVVDEAHRIEQLESTMTSLFQKANMVVVLQDDRQRIRITEEGTADAFRRFAQAHGISCATYSLASQKRAGYLGSYVSDLDKLFYDRQKQPLKRQSALELRCWEDLNDLDRYLHDLWSAGRHVKWYAPFCWKWSFDTRIKDIHIRQAAGDFKKPWNPQPKEEQYRWYVGEKEEYLDQVGCIYTAQGLEFDDTGVIWWDDLRWDEDIHDWRIDLGSNCDTAFVAAIRSSQASEQEIVELVLNTYRVLLTRAKSSVHIWFRDQNTKEHVRKVMGF
;
A
#
# COMPACT_ATOMS: atom_id res chain seq x y z
N MET A 1 18.97 -28.03 6.51
CA MET A 1 19.42 -26.63 6.63
C MET A 1 19.44 -26.03 5.22
N ASP A 2 18.28 -25.96 4.56
CA ASP A 2 18.14 -25.65 3.11
C ASP A 2 17.18 -24.48 2.88
N ARG A 3 17.38 -23.37 3.59
CA ARG A 3 16.75 -22.09 3.24
C ARG A 3 17.83 -21.02 3.18
N THR A 4 18.61 -21.05 2.12
CA THR A 4 19.47 -19.93 1.74
C THR A 4 18.77 -19.20 0.60
N ASP A 5 18.01 -18.17 0.95
CA ASP A 5 17.34 -17.23 0.04
C ASP A 5 18.38 -16.42 -0.75
N GLY A 6 19.16 -17.06 -1.63
CA GLY A 6 20.14 -16.43 -2.51
C GLY A 6 21.49 -16.03 -1.90
N SER A 7 21.70 -16.19 -0.59
CA SER A 7 22.96 -15.83 0.08
C SER A 7 23.98 -16.99 0.10
N TYR A 8 25.28 -16.63 0.13
CA TYR A 8 26.37 -17.59 0.33
C TYR A 8 27.02 -17.38 1.71
N ILE A 9 27.07 -18.43 2.52
CA ILE A 9 27.51 -18.37 3.93
C ILE A 9 28.74 -19.25 4.09
N SER A 10 29.85 -18.67 4.53
CA SER A 10 31.09 -19.40 4.79
C SER A 10 31.95 -18.68 5.83
N THR A 11 32.92 -19.37 6.42
CA THR A 11 33.93 -18.71 7.26
C THR A 11 34.93 -17.93 6.41
N VAL A 12 35.52 -16.88 6.99
CA VAL A 12 36.53 -16.05 6.32
C VAL A 12 37.72 -16.88 5.84
N GLY A 13 38.22 -17.81 6.67
CA GLY A 13 39.38 -18.64 6.31
C GLY A 13 39.12 -19.56 5.11
N VAL A 14 37.90 -20.10 5.00
CA VAL A 14 37.49 -20.90 3.83
C VAL A 14 37.43 -20.02 2.59
N LEU A 15 36.77 -18.86 2.67
CA LEU A 15 36.70 -17.91 1.55
C LEU A 15 38.09 -17.44 1.10
N TYR A 16 39.04 -17.27 2.02
CA TYR A 16 40.41 -16.85 1.70
C TYR A 16 41.19 -17.92 0.92
N SER A 17 40.85 -19.19 1.11
CA SER A 17 41.44 -20.30 0.35
C SER A 17 40.87 -20.44 -1.08
N MET A 18 39.80 -19.71 -1.40
CA MET A 18 39.12 -19.74 -2.69
C MET A 18 39.55 -18.57 -3.56
N SER A 19 39.60 -18.79 -4.87
CA SER A 19 39.72 -17.73 -5.86
C SER A 19 38.44 -16.90 -5.97
N GLY A 20 38.55 -15.66 -6.45
CA GLY A 20 37.38 -14.80 -6.68
C GLY A 20 36.36 -15.43 -7.63
N LYS A 21 36.84 -16.20 -8.61
CA LYS A 21 35.98 -16.94 -9.53
C LYS A 21 35.19 -18.03 -8.81
N GLU A 22 35.82 -18.83 -7.95
CA GLU A 22 35.13 -19.88 -7.18
C GLU A 22 34.05 -19.28 -6.28
N ILE A 23 34.35 -18.16 -5.60
CA ILE A 23 33.35 -17.46 -4.76
C ILE A 23 32.18 -16.95 -5.62
N ALA A 24 32.47 -16.35 -6.78
CA ALA A 24 31.45 -15.84 -7.68
C ALA A 24 30.58 -16.96 -8.31
N ASP A 25 31.18 -18.12 -8.57
CA ASP A 25 30.46 -19.31 -9.05
C ASP A 25 29.47 -19.85 -8.00
N HIS A 26 29.87 -19.93 -6.73
CA HIS A 26 28.93 -20.30 -5.65
C HIS A 26 27.78 -19.30 -5.48
N LEU A 27 28.05 -18.00 -5.60
CA LEU A 27 27.00 -16.97 -5.57
C LEU A 27 26.07 -17.04 -6.79
N ARG A 28 26.60 -17.40 -7.97
CA ARG A 28 25.80 -17.63 -9.17
C ARG A 28 24.85 -18.82 -8.98
N GLU A 29 25.33 -19.91 -8.40
CA GLU A 29 24.52 -21.09 -8.07
C GLU A 29 23.44 -20.75 -7.04
N SER A 30 23.74 -19.93 -6.02
CA SER A 30 22.76 -19.54 -5.00
C SER A 30 21.70 -18.56 -5.54
N GLN A 31 22.04 -17.66 -6.47
CA GLN A 31 21.12 -16.63 -6.99
C GLN A 31 20.42 -16.96 -8.32
N GLY A 32 20.77 -18.08 -8.96
CA GLY A 32 20.12 -18.58 -10.17
C GLY A 32 20.61 -17.92 -11.47
N ASN A 33 20.44 -16.61 -11.66
CA ASN A 33 20.74 -15.95 -12.94
C ASN A 33 21.23 -14.48 -12.82
N PRO A 34 22.44 -14.24 -12.27
CA PRO A 34 23.01 -12.90 -12.10
C PRO A 34 23.45 -12.26 -13.43
N SER A 35 23.53 -10.92 -13.47
CA SER A 35 24.08 -10.22 -14.64
C SER A 35 25.60 -10.41 -14.76
N GLU A 36 26.15 -10.32 -15.98
CA GLU A 36 27.61 -10.39 -16.20
C GLU A 36 28.39 -9.31 -15.42
N SER A 37 27.82 -8.11 -15.30
CA SER A 37 28.41 -7.03 -14.49
C SER A 37 28.46 -7.36 -13.00
N GLU A 38 27.47 -8.09 -12.51
CA GLU A 38 27.34 -8.45 -11.11
C GLU A 38 28.25 -9.63 -10.74
N TYR A 39 28.33 -10.64 -11.62
CA TYR A 39 29.29 -11.72 -11.47
C TYR A 39 30.73 -11.18 -11.42
N ARG A 40 31.08 -10.29 -12.35
CA ARG A 40 32.39 -9.60 -12.34
C ARG A 40 32.57 -8.76 -11.06
N SER A 41 31.49 -8.25 -10.49
CA SER A 41 31.59 -7.49 -9.24
C SER A 41 32.02 -8.34 -8.07
N TRP A 42 31.43 -9.54 -7.96
CA TRP A 42 31.77 -10.53 -6.94
C TRP A 42 33.21 -11.02 -7.09
N GLU A 43 33.58 -11.41 -8.31
CA GLU A 43 34.91 -11.94 -8.63
C GLU A 43 36.04 -10.97 -8.22
N ASN A 44 35.80 -9.67 -8.37
CA ASN A 44 36.80 -8.64 -8.08
C ASN A 44 36.74 -8.09 -6.64
N SER A 45 35.55 -7.88 -6.08
CA SER A 45 35.39 -7.13 -4.82
C SER A 45 35.53 -8.01 -3.57
N ILE A 46 34.96 -9.21 -3.61
CA ILE A 46 34.87 -10.07 -2.42
C ILE A 46 36.25 -10.57 -1.95
N PRO A 47 37.16 -11.02 -2.84
CA PRO A 47 38.50 -11.45 -2.41
C PRO A 47 39.29 -10.34 -1.71
N ILE A 48 39.07 -9.08 -2.10
CA ILE A 48 39.73 -7.93 -1.47
C ILE A 48 39.24 -7.76 -0.03
N LEU A 49 37.92 -7.82 0.20
CA LEU A 49 37.36 -7.80 1.55
C LEU A 49 37.86 -8.99 2.39
N VAL A 50 37.80 -10.20 1.84
CA VAL A 50 38.21 -11.43 2.52
C VAL A 50 39.69 -11.37 2.93
N LYS A 51 40.57 -10.83 2.07
CA LYS A 51 41.98 -10.61 2.41
C LYS A 51 42.15 -9.65 3.58
N VAL A 52 41.35 -8.57 3.66
CA VAL A 52 41.37 -7.63 4.79
C VAL A 52 40.90 -8.31 6.08
N LEU A 53 39.86 -9.14 6.02
CA LEU A 53 39.36 -9.90 7.16
C LEU A 53 40.37 -10.94 7.66
N HIS A 54 41.07 -11.63 6.75
CA HIS A 54 42.17 -12.54 7.07
C HIS A 54 43.33 -11.78 7.75
N GLN A 55 43.74 -10.64 7.20
CA GLN A 55 44.76 -9.79 7.82
C GLN A 55 44.34 -9.25 9.19
N ALA A 56 43.04 -9.10 9.46
CA ALA A 56 42.52 -8.74 10.78
C ALA A 56 42.59 -9.91 11.78
N GLY A 57 42.85 -11.14 11.33
CA GLY A 57 42.88 -12.36 12.15
C GLY A 57 41.48 -12.90 12.47
N LEU A 58 40.51 -12.68 11.58
CA LEU A 58 39.10 -13.02 11.77
C LEU A 58 38.67 -14.27 10.99
N ASP A 59 39.60 -15.19 10.70
CA ASP A 59 39.39 -16.38 9.88
C ASP A 59 38.24 -17.28 10.36
N ALA A 60 38.00 -17.32 11.67
CA ALA A 60 36.96 -18.13 12.30
C ALA A 60 35.55 -17.52 12.22
N LEU A 61 35.41 -16.24 11.86
CA LEU A 61 34.11 -15.58 11.79
C LEU A 61 33.34 -15.99 10.53
N THR A 62 32.02 -15.91 10.63
CA THR A 62 31.13 -16.21 9.51
C THR A 62 30.85 -14.96 8.70
N LEU A 63 31.10 -15.04 7.40
CA LEU A 63 30.74 -14.02 6.42
C LEU A 63 29.54 -14.50 5.62
N VAL A 64 28.47 -13.71 5.63
CA VAL A 64 27.28 -13.90 4.81
C VAL A 64 27.37 -12.93 3.64
N LEU A 65 27.51 -13.48 2.44
CA LEU A 65 27.60 -12.74 1.20
C LEU A 65 26.24 -12.64 0.53
N GLU A 66 25.95 -11.47 0.00
CA GLU A 66 24.69 -11.15 -0.68
C GLU A 66 23.45 -11.51 0.14
N TYR A 67 23.44 -11.03 1.38
CA TYR A 67 22.34 -11.26 2.30
C TYR A 67 21.08 -10.52 1.82
N GLN A 68 20.09 -11.29 1.39
CA GLN A 68 18.79 -10.74 1.03
C GLN A 68 17.98 -10.43 2.29
N THR A 69 17.58 -9.17 2.40
CA THR A 69 16.58 -8.78 3.38
C THR A 69 15.18 -9.13 2.86
N PRO A 70 14.19 -9.46 3.73
CA PRO A 70 12.83 -9.84 3.30
C PRO A 70 12.08 -8.79 2.48
N ILE A 71 12.61 -7.58 2.44
CA ILE A 71 12.06 -6.42 1.75
C ILE A 71 12.60 -6.27 0.31
N GLY A 72 13.52 -7.15 -0.10
CA GLY A 72 14.10 -7.22 -1.44
C GLY A 72 15.41 -6.43 -1.64
N SER A 73 15.90 -5.75 -0.59
CA SER A 73 17.23 -5.13 -0.60
C SER A 73 18.32 -6.15 -0.32
N ARG A 74 19.47 -5.99 -0.96
CA ARG A 74 20.60 -6.91 -0.85
C ARG A 74 21.80 -6.24 -0.17
N ILE A 75 22.34 -6.89 0.84
CA ILE A 75 23.52 -6.45 1.57
C ILE A 75 24.73 -7.23 1.07
N ASP A 76 25.74 -6.54 0.57
CA ASP A 76 26.92 -7.16 -0.06
C ASP A 76 27.62 -8.16 0.88
N ALA A 77 27.87 -7.74 2.12
CA ALA A 77 28.52 -8.56 3.13
C ALA A 77 28.01 -8.27 4.56
N VAL A 78 27.73 -9.33 5.30
CA VAL A 78 27.42 -9.28 6.74
C VAL A 78 28.40 -10.19 7.49
N LEU A 79 29.21 -9.61 8.36
CA LEU A 79 30.13 -10.35 9.23
C LEU A 79 29.48 -10.57 10.60
N LEU A 80 29.48 -11.83 11.05
CA LEU A 80 28.87 -12.26 12.30
C LEU A 80 29.94 -12.74 13.28
N GLY A 81 29.90 -12.21 14.51
CA GLY A 81 30.82 -12.58 15.58
C GLY A 81 30.45 -11.95 16.92
N GLU A 82 31.40 -11.90 17.86
CA GLU A 82 31.20 -11.22 19.15
C GLU A 82 32.04 -9.95 19.23
N GLY A 83 31.47 -8.90 19.82
CA GLY A 83 32.17 -7.66 20.09
C GLY A 83 33.29 -7.88 21.11
N LYS A 84 34.53 -7.53 20.75
CA LYS A 84 35.72 -7.77 21.58
C LYS A 84 35.65 -7.13 22.97
N THR A 85 35.07 -5.94 23.05
CA THR A 85 34.95 -5.16 24.29
C THR A 85 33.64 -5.42 25.03
N THR A 86 32.56 -5.71 24.31
CA THR A 86 31.22 -5.88 24.89
C THR A 86 30.90 -7.32 25.25
N GLY A 87 31.56 -8.29 24.61
CA GLY A 87 31.21 -9.71 24.68
C GLY A 87 29.82 -10.03 24.11
N LYS A 88 29.16 -9.07 23.46
CA LYS A 88 27.81 -9.24 22.89
C LYS A 88 27.90 -9.73 21.44
N PRO A 89 26.90 -10.48 20.96
CA PRO A 89 26.74 -10.76 19.55
C PRO A 89 26.77 -9.46 18.73
N LEU A 90 27.56 -9.45 17.65
CA LEU A 90 27.80 -8.29 16.81
C LEU A 90 27.58 -8.66 15.34
N VAL A 91 26.76 -7.85 14.68
CA VAL A 91 26.49 -7.89 13.25
C VAL A 91 27.14 -6.68 12.60
N LEU A 92 28.10 -6.91 11.72
CA LEU A 92 28.74 -5.85 10.95
C LEU A 92 28.26 -5.88 9.50
N ILE A 93 27.60 -4.81 9.08
CA ILE A 93 27.22 -4.59 7.68
C ILE A 93 28.39 -3.93 6.97
N ILE A 94 28.82 -4.51 5.86
CA ILE A 94 29.89 -3.98 5.02
C ILE A 94 29.34 -3.74 3.63
N GLU A 95 29.34 -2.47 3.20
CA GLU A 95 29.03 -2.10 1.81
C GLU A 95 30.31 -2.07 0.98
N LEU A 96 30.34 -2.80 -0.14
CA LEU A 96 31.47 -2.88 -1.04
C LEU A 96 31.16 -2.13 -2.34
N LYS A 97 31.89 -1.05 -2.62
CA LYS A 97 31.80 -0.36 -3.92
C LYS A 97 33.09 -0.44 -4.70
N GLN A 98 32.95 -0.57 -6.02
CA GLN A 98 34.04 -0.55 -6.98
C GLN A 98 34.27 0.81 -7.64
N TRP A 99 33.69 1.88 -7.10
CA TRP A 99 33.75 3.20 -7.73
C TRP A 99 35.18 3.71 -7.79
N SER A 100 35.61 4.20 -8.94
CA SER A 100 36.92 4.83 -9.11
C SER A 100 36.87 6.35 -8.90
N ALA A 101 35.72 6.96 -9.21
CA ALA A 101 35.46 8.39 -9.09
C ALA A 101 33.94 8.62 -8.93
N ILE A 102 33.57 9.81 -8.46
CA ILE A 102 32.20 10.31 -8.40
C ILE A 102 32.15 11.65 -9.15
N GLU A 103 31.00 12.03 -9.67
CA GLU A 103 30.83 13.30 -10.38
C GLU A 103 30.50 14.44 -9.40
N GLU A 104 30.73 15.68 -9.85
CA GLU A 104 30.43 16.86 -9.05
C GLU A 104 28.93 16.97 -8.76
N ASN A 105 28.60 17.24 -7.50
CA ASN A 105 27.22 17.32 -7.04
C ASN A 105 26.58 18.69 -7.35
N ALA A 106 26.47 19.02 -8.64
CA ALA A 106 25.90 20.28 -9.09
C ALA A 106 24.41 20.46 -8.72
N ALA A 107 23.69 19.34 -8.48
CA ALA A 107 22.28 19.33 -8.12
C ALA A 107 22.02 19.45 -6.61
N GLY A 108 23.06 19.55 -5.78
CA GLY A 108 22.94 19.73 -4.33
C GLY A 108 22.30 18.56 -3.58
N ARG A 109 22.46 17.32 -4.08
CA ARG A 109 21.79 16.13 -3.53
C ARG A 109 22.50 15.62 -2.28
N GLU A 110 21.78 15.48 -1.18
CA GLU A 110 22.41 15.13 0.10
C GLU A 110 22.62 13.63 0.31
N SER A 111 21.81 12.78 -0.34
CA SER A 111 21.76 11.32 -0.06
C SER A 111 22.13 10.42 -1.24
N SER A 112 22.46 11.00 -2.39
CA SER A 112 22.83 10.29 -3.61
C SER A 112 24.08 10.88 -4.25
N VAL A 113 24.82 10.02 -4.93
CA VAL A 113 26.07 10.29 -5.61
C VAL A 113 25.92 9.89 -7.07
N SER A 114 26.31 10.79 -7.96
CA SER A 114 26.31 10.54 -9.39
C SER A 114 27.62 9.88 -9.80
N ILE A 115 27.51 8.81 -10.59
CA ILE A 115 28.65 8.01 -11.04
C ILE A 115 28.63 7.95 -12.55
N CYS A 116 29.77 8.23 -13.18
CA CYS A 116 29.90 8.03 -14.60
C CYS A 116 30.14 6.55 -14.93
N LEU A 117 29.19 5.95 -15.65
CA LEU A 117 29.32 4.58 -16.18
C LEU A 117 30.12 4.55 -17.49
N SER A 118 29.97 5.57 -18.33
CA SER A 118 30.74 5.76 -19.55
C SER A 118 30.81 7.23 -19.93
N ARG A 119 32.02 7.80 -19.90
CA ARG A 119 32.26 9.19 -20.33
C ARG A 119 32.08 9.36 -21.84
N ALA A 120 32.38 8.32 -22.62
CA ALA A 120 32.22 8.35 -24.07
C ALA A 120 30.75 8.37 -24.51
N GLU A 121 29.86 7.70 -23.76
CA GLU A 121 28.42 7.63 -24.04
C GLU A 121 27.60 8.64 -23.22
N ASN A 122 28.26 9.49 -22.42
CA ASN A 122 27.63 10.43 -21.49
C ASN A 122 26.59 9.77 -20.57
N ARG A 123 26.89 8.55 -20.10
CA ARG A 123 26.01 7.76 -19.23
C ARG A 123 26.39 7.93 -17.77
N PHE A 124 25.47 8.49 -17.00
CA PHE A 124 25.57 8.66 -15.56
C PHE A 124 24.50 7.83 -14.87
N GLU A 125 24.84 7.34 -13.68
CA GLU A 125 23.91 6.62 -12.82
C GLU A 125 23.94 7.22 -11.42
N GLU A 126 22.75 7.43 -10.87
CA GLU A 126 22.57 7.88 -9.51
C GLU A 126 22.53 6.71 -8.57
N ARG A 127 23.42 6.70 -7.59
CA ARG A 127 23.47 5.69 -6.54
C ARG A 127 23.31 6.35 -5.17
N LEU A 128 22.80 5.61 -4.20
CA LEU A 128 22.77 6.09 -2.82
C LEU A 128 24.21 6.32 -2.31
N HIS A 129 24.38 7.32 -1.46
CA HIS A 129 25.65 7.52 -0.77
C HIS A 129 26.01 6.26 0.05
N PRO A 130 27.26 5.75 0.04
CA PRO A 130 27.62 4.50 0.70
C PRO A 130 27.26 4.46 2.19
N VAL A 131 27.47 5.58 2.90
CA VAL A 131 27.08 5.71 4.31
C VAL A 131 25.56 5.64 4.46
N GLN A 132 24.81 6.35 3.61
CA GLN A 132 23.34 6.31 3.62
C GLN A 132 22.80 4.90 3.38
N GLN A 133 23.43 4.14 2.48
CA GLN A 133 23.02 2.78 2.14
C GLN A 133 23.19 1.84 3.34
N THR A 134 24.36 1.83 3.98
CA THR A 134 24.57 1.02 5.19
C THR A 134 23.71 1.45 6.37
N LEU A 135 23.48 2.75 6.57
CA LEU A 135 22.55 3.26 7.60
C LEU A 135 21.13 2.76 7.35
N THR A 136 20.71 2.71 6.08
CA THR A 136 19.42 2.15 5.67
C THR A 136 19.34 0.66 6.04
N TYR A 137 20.38 -0.12 5.73
CA TYR A 137 20.44 -1.55 6.07
C TYR A 137 20.49 -1.82 7.58
N ALA A 138 21.29 -1.09 8.34
CA ALA A 138 21.36 -1.25 9.78
C ALA A 138 20.06 -0.84 10.46
N LYS A 139 19.39 0.21 9.97
CA LYS A 139 18.04 0.54 10.39
C LYS A 139 17.08 -0.61 10.10
N HIS A 140 17.15 -1.24 8.93
CA HIS A 140 16.31 -2.40 8.61
C HIS A 140 16.56 -3.61 9.52
N LEU A 141 17.82 -3.98 9.78
CA LEU A 141 18.12 -5.10 10.68
C LEU A 141 17.66 -4.80 12.11
N ARG A 142 17.98 -3.61 12.66
CA ARG A 142 17.55 -3.19 13.99
C ARG A 142 16.03 -3.12 14.17
N MET A 143 15.29 -2.96 13.08
CA MET A 143 13.84 -2.78 13.14
C MET A 143 13.05 -4.05 12.88
N ASN A 144 13.62 -4.99 12.09
CA ASN A 144 12.83 -6.07 11.51
C ASN A 144 13.36 -7.47 11.86
N HIS A 145 14.63 -7.59 12.26
CA HIS A 145 15.22 -8.89 12.59
C HIS A 145 15.01 -9.16 14.09
N SER A 146 14.26 -10.20 14.47
CA SER A 146 13.83 -10.42 15.88
C SER A 146 14.98 -10.40 16.88
N ASN A 147 16.11 -11.01 16.51
CA ASN A 147 17.27 -11.10 17.37
C ASN A 147 18.15 -9.84 17.38
N VAL A 148 17.89 -8.88 16.48
CA VAL A 148 18.56 -7.57 16.50
C VAL A 148 17.64 -6.51 17.15
N ALA A 149 16.33 -6.58 16.91
CA ALA A 149 15.34 -5.60 17.36
C ALA A 149 15.20 -5.53 18.89
N ASP A 150 15.34 -6.65 19.59
CA ASP A 150 15.33 -6.71 21.06
C ASP A 150 16.65 -6.25 21.72
N GLY A 151 17.62 -5.76 20.93
CA GLY A 151 18.94 -5.37 21.43
C GLY A 151 19.82 -6.55 21.86
N LYS A 152 19.48 -7.78 21.43
CA LYS A 152 20.27 -8.99 21.71
C LYS A 152 21.54 -9.08 20.86
N MET A 153 21.58 -8.40 19.72
CA MET A 153 22.77 -8.26 18.87
C MET A 153 23.02 -6.78 18.55
N ASP A 154 24.27 -6.34 18.68
CA ASP A 154 24.69 -5.00 18.26
C ASP A 154 24.86 -4.96 16.74
N VAL A 155 24.55 -3.82 16.10
CA VAL A 155 24.75 -3.62 14.65
C VAL A 155 25.71 -2.46 14.41
N ARG A 156 26.70 -2.69 13.56
CA ARG A 156 27.66 -1.67 13.09
C ARG A 156 27.72 -1.65 11.57
N CYS A 157 28.22 -0.56 11.01
CA CYS A 157 28.31 -0.34 9.57
C CYS A 157 29.73 0.03 9.18
N ARG A 158 30.22 -0.47 8.05
CA ARG A 158 31.43 -0.01 7.38
C ARG A 158 31.20 0.08 5.88
N GLN A 159 31.89 1.01 5.24
CA GLN A 159 31.86 1.15 3.78
C GLN A 159 33.29 0.99 3.28
N PHE A 160 33.47 0.21 2.23
CA PHE A 160 34.78 0.00 1.64
C PHE A 160 34.74 0.18 0.11
N LEU A 161 35.29 1.31 -0.33
CA LEU A 161 35.39 1.70 -1.73
C LEU A 161 36.81 1.48 -2.24
N HIS A 162 37.15 0.21 -2.50
CA HIS A 162 38.52 -0.26 -2.75
C HIS A 162 39.18 0.26 -4.04
N ASN A 163 38.41 0.87 -4.95
CA ASN A 163 38.93 1.54 -6.14
C ASN A 163 38.96 3.07 -6.02
N PHE A 164 38.31 3.63 -5.02
CA PHE A 164 38.11 5.06 -4.85
C PHE A 164 39.29 5.67 -4.11
N LYS A 165 39.80 6.83 -4.53
CA LYS A 165 40.96 7.48 -3.89
C LYS A 165 40.58 8.70 -3.05
N ASP A 166 39.60 9.48 -3.51
CA ASP A 166 39.35 10.81 -2.94
C ASP A 166 38.25 10.77 -1.89
N LYS A 167 38.57 10.13 -0.75
CA LYS A 167 37.65 9.91 0.37
C LYS A 167 36.89 11.16 0.79
N GLU A 168 37.56 12.31 0.78
CA GLU A 168 36.99 13.57 1.25
C GLU A 168 35.76 14.02 0.45
N GLN A 169 35.67 13.67 -0.83
CA GLN A 169 34.52 14.02 -1.65
C GLN A 169 33.21 13.40 -1.13
N LEU A 170 33.27 12.32 -0.34
CA LEU A 170 32.11 11.69 0.28
C LEU A 170 31.62 12.42 1.56
N PHE A 171 32.34 13.44 2.02
CA PHE A 171 32.08 14.10 3.31
C PHE A 171 32.07 15.63 3.24
N GLN A 172 32.19 16.19 2.04
CA GLN A 172 32.24 17.64 1.80
C GLN A 172 31.00 18.13 1.05
N GLY A 173 30.79 19.46 1.06
CA GLY A 173 29.65 20.10 0.40
C GLY A 173 28.32 19.54 0.89
N SER A 174 27.48 19.09 -0.04
CA SER A 174 26.17 18.48 0.27
C SER A 174 26.22 17.18 1.08
N TYR A 175 27.41 16.57 1.26
CA TYR A 175 27.58 15.34 2.04
C TYR A 175 28.13 15.56 3.45
N GLN A 176 28.25 16.82 3.89
CA GLN A 176 28.80 17.18 5.21
C GLN A 176 28.09 16.48 6.38
N ALA A 177 26.81 16.13 6.24
CA ALA A 177 26.07 15.37 7.24
C ALA A 177 26.67 13.98 7.54
N TYR A 178 27.45 13.40 6.63
CA TYR A 178 28.10 12.10 6.82
C TYR A 178 29.50 12.19 7.43
N GLU A 179 30.07 13.39 7.60
CA GLU A 179 31.43 13.56 8.12
C GLU A 179 31.67 12.85 9.48
N PRO A 180 30.73 12.84 10.44
CA PRO A 180 30.92 12.10 11.68
C PRO A 180 31.20 10.60 11.48
N LEU A 181 30.80 10.02 10.34
CA LEU A 181 30.97 8.61 9.98
C LEU A 181 32.17 8.38 9.04
N ARG A 182 32.97 9.41 8.73
CA ARG A 182 34.16 9.31 7.86
C ARG A 182 35.18 8.29 8.33
N HIS A 183 35.33 8.13 9.65
CA HIS A 183 36.22 7.15 10.25
C HIS A 183 35.74 5.69 10.08
N GLU A 184 34.50 5.48 9.67
CA GLU A 184 33.89 4.17 9.41
C GLU A 184 33.85 3.82 7.90
N THR A 185 34.28 4.75 7.04
CA THR A 185 34.43 4.55 5.60
C THR A 185 35.90 4.37 5.25
N TYR A 186 36.22 3.45 4.36
CA TYR A 186 37.57 3.17 3.90
C TYR A 186 37.63 3.18 2.39
N THR A 187 38.77 3.60 1.87
CA THR A 187 39.03 3.79 0.45
C THR A 187 40.32 3.07 0.03
N LYS A 188 40.69 3.14 -1.25
CA LYS A 188 41.89 2.52 -1.80
C LYS A 188 43.15 2.96 -1.04
N GLY A 189 43.91 2.01 -0.50
CA GLY A 189 45.10 2.29 0.30
C GLY A 189 44.86 2.34 1.81
N GLU A 190 43.62 2.25 2.27
CA GLU A 190 43.25 2.20 3.69
C GLU A 190 42.97 0.78 4.20
N GLU A 191 43.37 -0.27 3.46
CA GLU A 191 43.10 -1.68 3.79
C GLU A 191 43.65 -2.07 5.16
N ALA A 192 44.85 -1.60 5.50
CA ALA A 192 45.47 -1.85 6.80
C ALA A 192 44.72 -1.15 7.95
N LEU A 193 44.12 0.02 7.68
CA LEU A 193 43.30 0.75 8.67
C LEU A 193 41.97 0.02 8.91
N LEU A 194 41.33 -0.46 7.84
CA LEU A 194 40.13 -1.31 7.96
C LEU A 194 40.47 -2.61 8.72
N ALA A 195 41.59 -3.27 8.41
CA ALA A 195 41.99 -4.48 9.14
C ALA A 195 42.21 -4.22 10.65
N ALA A 196 42.79 -3.07 11.01
CA ALA A 196 42.99 -2.67 12.40
C ALA A 196 41.66 -2.36 13.12
N ASP A 197 40.75 -1.64 12.47
CA ASP A 197 39.40 -1.36 12.99
C ASP A 197 38.62 -2.65 13.23
N LEU A 198 38.56 -3.55 12.23
CA LEU A 198 37.86 -4.84 12.35
C LEU A 198 38.43 -5.71 13.48
N ARG A 199 39.76 -5.75 13.64
CA ARG A 199 40.44 -6.44 14.75
C ARG A 199 40.13 -5.83 16.13
N SER A 200 39.83 -4.54 16.17
CA SER A 200 39.41 -3.85 17.39
C SER A 200 37.95 -4.14 17.75
N LEU A 201 37.10 -4.36 16.74
CA LEU A 201 35.66 -4.62 16.90
C LEU A 201 35.35 -6.05 17.34
N PHE A 202 36.01 -7.05 16.75
CA PHE A 202 35.64 -8.46 16.93
C PHE A 202 36.62 -9.27 17.79
N SER A 203 36.08 -10.23 18.54
CA SER A 203 36.85 -11.37 19.06
C SER A 203 37.27 -12.28 17.91
N SER A 204 38.48 -12.85 17.95
CA SER A 204 38.95 -13.82 16.95
C SER A 204 38.35 -15.23 17.13
N GLU A 205 37.69 -15.48 18.27
CA GLU A 205 37.07 -16.75 18.61
C GLU A 205 35.56 -16.54 18.82
N PRO A 206 34.73 -16.71 17.77
CA PRO A 206 33.29 -16.51 17.88
C PRO A 206 32.61 -17.74 18.49
N LYS A 207 31.57 -17.52 19.29
CA LYS A 207 30.68 -18.62 19.72
C LYS A 207 29.76 -19.03 18.57
N PRO A 208 29.54 -20.34 18.33
CA PRO A 208 28.62 -20.81 17.28
C PRO A 208 27.20 -20.25 17.40
N GLU A 209 26.77 -19.95 18.63
CA GLU A 209 25.44 -19.43 18.98
C GLU A 209 25.11 -18.11 18.27
N VAL A 210 26.10 -17.24 18.00
CA VAL A 210 25.87 -15.94 17.33
C VAL A 210 25.33 -16.13 15.91
N VAL A 211 25.92 -17.09 15.18
CA VAL A 211 25.56 -17.37 13.79
C VAL A 211 24.19 -18.00 13.74
N GLU A 212 23.93 -18.98 14.61
CA GLU A 212 22.61 -19.59 14.75
C GLU A 212 21.56 -18.55 15.15
N GLN A 213 21.85 -17.67 16.11
CA GLN A 213 20.94 -16.62 16.55
C GLN A 213 20.63 -15.61 15.43
N PHE A 214 21.59 -15.27 14.57
CA PHE A 214 21.29 -14.43 13.40
C PHE A 214 20.44 -15.20 12.38
N LEU A 215 20.86 -16.40 11.96
CA LEU A 215 20.20 -17.15 10.88
C LEU A 215 18.82 -17.72 11.26
N THR A 216 18.60 -18.05 12.54
CA THR A 216 17.29 -18.49 13.08
C THR A 216 16.40 -17.32 13.49
N GLY A 217 16.92 -16.09 13.41
CA GLY A 217 16.16 -14.88 13.61
C GLY A 217 14.99 -14.83 12.63
N THR A 218 13.80 -15.16 13.11
CA THR A 218 12.58 -14.91 12.35
C THR A 218 12.44 -13.40 12.23
N TYR A 219 12.22 -12.88 11.03
CA TYR A 219 11.82 -11.49 10.89
C TYR A 219 10.44 -11.33 11.55
N VAL A 220 10.43 -10.87 12.81
CA VAL A 220 9.22 -10.57 13.55
C VAL A 220 8.75 -9.22 13.03
N LEU A 221 7.97 -9.34 11.97
CA LEU A 221 7.16 -8.26 11.42
C LEU A 221 6.13 -7.86 12.49
N GLY A 222 6.36 -6.74 13.17
CA GLY A 222 5.24 -5.85 13.50
C GLY A 222 4.66 -5.39 12.16
N GLN A 223 3.68 -6.15 11.67
CA GLN A 223 3.37 -6.37 10.26
C GLN A 223 3.25 -5.11 9.39
N ILE A 224 4.34 -4.90 8.62
CA ILE A 224 4.45 -4.31 7.28
C ILE A 224 3.98 -2.84 7.12
N GLY A 225 4.66 -2.04 6.29
CA GLY A 225 4.07 -0.76 5.86
C GLY A 225 4.91 0.36 5.26
N PHE A 226 6.22 0.26 5.10
CA PHE A 226 6.96 1.40 4.50
C PHE A 226 7.40 1.14 3.06
N GLN A 227 7.96 -0.04 2.78
CA GLN A 227 8.38 -0.40 1.43
C GLN A 227 7.21 -0.80 0.55
N ASP A 228 6.18 -1.44 1.09
CA ASP A 228 4.98 -1.78 0.33
C ASP A 228 4.09 -0.55 0.10
N LEU A 229 4.04 0.41 1.04
CA LEU A 229 3.50 1.75 0.74
C LEU A 229 4.29 2.38 -0.41
N ARG A 230 5.62 2.38 -0.34
CA ARG A 230 6.46 2.96 -1.40
C ARG A 230 6.23 2.26 -2.75
N LYS A 231 6.19 0.93 -2.81
CA LYS A 231 5.86 0.17 -4.03
C LYS A 231 4.45 0.47 -4.53
N VAL A 232 3.46 0.56 -3.63
CA VAL A 232 2.09 0.97 -3.98
C VAL A 232 2.08 2.38 -4.57
N LEU A 233 2.81 3.34 -3.99
CA LEU A 233 2.92 4.71 -4.47
C LEU A 233 3.74 4.83 -5.78
N GLU A 234 4.76 3.98 -5.98
CA GLU A 234 5.64 3.96 -7.15
C GLU A 234 5.05 3.19 -8.35
N LYS A 235 3.94 2.45 -8.19
CA LYS A 235 3.22 1.87 -9.34
C LYS A 235 2.89 2.97 -10.35
N LYS A 236 3.12 2.74 -11.64
CA LYS A 236 2.84 3.71 -12.73
C LYS A 236 1.44 4.32 -12.66
N GLU A 237 0.46 3.57 -12.18
CA GLU A 237 -0.94 4.00 -12.00
C GLU A 237 -1.12 5.02 -10.85
N ASN A 238 -0.25 5.00 -9.84
CA ASN A 238 -0.28 5.88 -8.66
C ASN A 238 0.82 6.97 -8.70
N ALA A 239 1.85 6.79 -9.52
CA ALA A 239 3.03 7.66 -9.59
C ALA A 239 2.75 9.05 -10.20
N ALA A 240 1.71 9.19 -11.03
CA ALA A 240 1.30 10.46 -11.61
C ALA A 240 0.36 11.21 -10.64
N MET A 241 0.91 11.84 -9.60
CA MET A 241 0.12 12.69 -8.71
C MET A 241 -0.46 13.88 -9.49
N LEU A 242 -1.76 14.11 -9.35
CA LEU A 242 -2.46 15.23 -10.00
C LEU A 242 -2.29 16.52 -9.20
N ASP A 243 -2.48 17.67 -9.85
CA ASP A 243 -2.28 18.99 -9.22
C ASP A 243 -3.04 19.14 -7.88
N ASP A 244 -4.30 18.70 -7.83
CA ASP A 244 -5.11 18.71 -6.59
C ASP A 244 -4.52 17.81 -5.50
N GLN A 245 -4.03 16.61 -5.86
CA GLN A 245 -3.42 15.68 -4.91
C GLN A 245 -2.08 16.21 -4.41
N ILE A 246 -1.29 16.86 -5.28
CA ILE A 246 -0.02 17.51 -4.91
C ILE A 246 -0.30 18.65 -3.94
N GLU A 247 -1.32 19.47 -4.19
CA GLU A 247 -1.70 20.57 -3.30
C GLU A 247 -2.14 20.05 -1.93
N VAL A 248 -3.07 19.09 -1.91
CA VAL A 248 -3.55 18.46 -0.67
C VAL A 248 -2.39 17.82 0.11
N ASN A 249 -1.48 17.11 -0.57
CA ASN A 249 -0.30 16.55 0.07
C ASN A 249 0.67 17.61 0.60
N ARG A 250 0.86 18.73 -0.10
CA ARG A 250 1.66 19.86 0.42
C ARG A 250 1.05 20.41 1.70
N LYS A 251 -0.28 20.55 1.78
CA LYS A 251 -0.97 20.99 2.99
C LYS A 251 -0.81 19.99 4.13
N ILE A 252 -0.97 18.69 3.85
CA ILE A 252 -0.73 17.60 4.81
C ILE A 252 0.70 17.67 5.34
N CYS A 253 1.70 17.78 4.47
CA CYS A 253 3.11 17.86 4.88
C CYS A 253 3.36 19.09 5.76
N GLY A 254 2.82 20.26 5.39
CA GLY A 254 2.95 21.48 6.19
C GLY A 254 2.29 21.37 7.58
N MET A 255 1.19 20.64 7.70
CA MET A 255 0.56 20.34 9.00
C MET A 255 1.39 19.33 9.80
N ILE A 256 1.87 18.28 9.14
CA ILE A 256 2.78 17.29 9.73
C ILE A 256 4.06 17.98 10.24
N ASP A 257 4.53 19.02 9.55
CA ASP A 257 5.70 19.78 9.95
C ASP A 257 5.55 20.47 11.30
N GLN A 258 4.30 20.82 11.64
CA GLN A 258 3.94 21.57 12.83
C GLN A 258 3.35 20.70 13.94
N LEU A 259 3.16 19.39 13.72
CA LEU A 259 2.48 18.46 14.65
C LEU A 259 3.01 18.49 16.09
N HIS A 260 4.32 18.64 16.27
CA HIS A 260 4.97 18.71 17.60
C HIS A 260 5.18 20.14 18.11
N SER A 261 4.68 21.15 17.38
CA SER A 261 4.73 22.54 17.83
C SER A 261 3.72 22.74 18.98
N PRO A 262 4.09 23.45 20.07
CA PRO A 262 3.21 23.68 21.21
C PRO A 262 1.86 24.35 20.86
N GLN A 263 1.82 25.08 19.74
CA GLN A 263 0.68 25.85 19.26
C GLN A 263 -0.22 25.13 18.23
N PHE A 264 0.12 23.90 17.81
CA PHE A 264 -0.61 23.20 16.74
C PHE A 264 -2.05 22.82 17.14
N GLY A 265 -2.24 22.40 18.40
CA GLY A 265 -3.55 21.99 18.91
C GLY A 265 -4.14 20.78 18.18
N LYS A 266 -5.46 20.60 18.32
CA LYS A 266 -6.19 19.52 17.62
C LYS A 266 -6.63 19.98 16.23
N HIS A 267 -6.47 19.11 15.23
CA HIS A 267 -6.80 19.42 13.85
C HIS A 267 -7.60 18.31 13.16
N LEU A 268 -8.67 18.68 12.45
CA LEU A 268 -9.45 17.82 11.57
C LEU A 268 -9.25 18.22 10.11
N MET A 269 -8.82 17.27 9.28
CA MET A 269 -8.74 17.48 7.84
C MET A 269 -9.73 16.57 7.13
N ILE A 270 -10.67 17.17 6.38
CA ILE A 270 -11.71 16.46 5.64
C ILE A 270 -11.33 16.45 4.16
N ILE A 271 -11.07 15.28 3.60
CA ILE A 271 -10.73 15.11 2.18
C ILE A 271 -11.88 14.36 1.52
N SER A 272 -12.61 15.07 0.66
CA SER A 272 -13.78 14.54 -0.04
C SER A 272 -13.45 14.25 -1.50
N GLY A 273 -14.11 13.27 -2.10
CA GLY A 273 -13.98 13.03 -3.53
C GLY A 273 -14.69 11.75 -4.00
N PRO A 274 -15.12 11.67 -5.27
CA PRO A 274 -15.72 10.47 -5.84
C PRO A 274 -14.82 9.20 -5.81
N PRO A 275 -15.34 8.00 -6.13
CA PRO A 275 -14.51 6.81 -6.32
C PRO A 275 -13.45 7.05 -7.41
N GLY A 276 -12.25 6.49 -7.23
CA GLY A 276 -11.18 6.58 -8.23
C GLY A 276 -10.40 7.91 -8.28
N THR A 277 -10.67 8.88 -7.38
CA THR A 277 -9.90 10.14 -7.27
C THR A 277 -8.60 10.01 -6.47
N GLY A 278 -8.24 8.80 -6.03
CA GLY A 278 -7.00 8.56 -5.27
C GLY A 278 -7.02 9.00 -3.80
N LYS A 279 -8.20 9.12 -3.17
CA LYS A 279 -8.32 9.46 -1.73
C LYS A 279 -7.45 8.57 -0.84
N THR A 280 -7.55 7.25 -0.98
CA THR A 280 -6.75 6.27 -0.24
C THR A 280 -5.26 6.49 -0.48
N VAL A 281 -4.84 6.79 -1.71
CA VAL A 281 -3.45 7.11 -2.06
C VAL A 281 -2.97 8.36 -1.31
N VAL A 282 -3.78 9.42 -1.24
CA VAL A 282 -3.49 10.61 -0.43
C VAL A 282 -3.36 10.28 1.05
N GLY A 283 -4.23 9.42 1.60
CA GLY A 283 -4.13 8.94 2.98
C GLY A 283 -2.84 8.17 3.26
N LEU A 284 -2.45 7.28 2.34
CA LEU A 284 -1.17 6.55 2.43
C LEU A 284 0.01 7.51 2.31
N HIS A 285 -0.06 8.53 1.45
CA HIS A 285 0.95 9.59 1.38
C HIS A 285 1.08 10.36 2.69
N ALA A 286 -0.01 10.62 3.41
CA ALA A 286 0.03 11.28 4.73
C ALA A 286 0.80 10.45 5.76
N ILE A 287 0.53 9.13 5.81
CA ILE A 287 1.27 8.19 6.66
C ILE A 287 2.75 8.14 6.25
N TYR A 288 3.03 8.06 4.95
CA TYR A 288 4.39 8.06 4.42
C TYR A 288 5.16 9.34 4.76
N ALA A 289 4.54 10.51 4.61
CA ALA A 289 5.12 11.80 4.95
C ALA A 289 5.42 11.92 6.45
N TYR A 290 4.50 11.47 7.31
CA TYR A 290 4.73 11.39 8.76
C TYR A 290 5.94 10.51 9.07
N CYS A 291 5.99 9.30 8.50
CA CYS A 291 7.08 8.36 8.73
C CYS A 291 8.43 8.84 8.19
N GLN A 292 8.45 9.60 7.09
CA GLN A 292 9.67 10.22 6.59
C GLN A 292 10.21 11.25 7.57
N LYS A 293 9.33 12.10 8.13
CA LYS A 293 9.74 13.18 9.03
C LYS A 293 10.11 12.69 10.42
N PHE A 294 9.27 11.86 11.03
CA PHE A 294 9.39 11.49 12.43
C PHE A 294 9.88 10.05 12.65
N GLY A 295 10.02 9.25 11.59
CA GLY A 295 10.32 7.83 11.70
C GLY A 295 9.06 6.97 11.90
N PRO A 296 9.21 5.64 11.95
CA PRO A 296 8.09 4.70 12.05
C PRO A 296 7.26 4.87 13.33
N SER A 297 5.94 4.64 13.23
CA SER A 297 4.96 4.97 14.26
C SER A 297 5.10 4.23 15.60
N TRP A 298 5.88 3.15 15.69
CA TRP A 298 6.12 2.44 16.96
C TRP A 298 7.33 2.95 17.76
N GLN A 299 8.16 3.83 17.19
CA GLN A 299 9.34 4.39 17.88
C GLN A 299 9.05 5.70 18.62
N ASN A 300 7.97 6.40 18.25
CA ASN A 300 7.62 7.70 18.85
C ASN A 300 6.49 7.55 19.86
N ARG A 301 6.53 8.34 20.94
CA ARG A 301 5.42 8.51 21.90
C ARG A 301 4.15 9.17 21.30
N GLY A 302 4.06 9.24 19.96
CA GLY A 302 3.09 9.97 19.14
C GLY A 302 2.77 9.31 17.79
N GLY A 303 2.97 8.02 17.55
CA GLY A 303 2.91 7.45 16.19
C GLY A 303 1.66 7.74 15.32
N CYS A 304 1.78 7.57 14.00
CA CYS A 304 0.64 7.61 13.07
C CYS A 304 -0.06 6.25 12.88
N ILE A 305 -1.33 6.26 12.47
CA ILE A 305 -2.09 5.04 12.15
C ILE A 305 -3.09 5.25 11.01
N PHE A 306 -3.24 4.23 10.16
CA PHE A 306 -4.29 4.15 9.15
C PHE A 306 -5.42 3.26 9.67
N ALA A 307 -6.64 3.78 9.65
CA ALA A 307 -7.79 3.15 10.25
C ALA A 307 -8.98 3.07 9.30
N LEU A 308 -9.83 2.07 9.53
CA LEU A 308 -11.10 1.88 8.84
C LEU A 308 -12.24 1.81 9.87
N PRO A 309 -13.42 2.38 9.59
CA PRO A 309 -14.58 2.26 10.46
C PRO A 309 -15.00 0.79 10.64
N ARG A 310 -15.29 0.07 9.54
CA ARG A 310 -15.81 -1.31 9.57
C ARG A 310 -15.49 -2.20 8.37
N SER A 311 -14.75 -1.72 7.35
CA SER A 311 -14.57 -2.48 6.10
C SER A 311 -13.57 -3.63 6.25
N ARG A 312 -14.05 -4.82 6.62
CA ARG A 312 -13.19 -5.98 6.94
C ARG A 312 -12.56 -6.65 5.71
N THR A 313 -13.27 -6.65 4.58
CA THR A 313 -12.77 -7.19 3.30
C THR A 313 -11.75 -6.23 2.70
N LEU A 314 -12.04 -4.92 2.71
CA LEU A 314 -11.07 -3.90 2.35
C LEU A 314 -9.85 -3.93 3.27
N SER A 315 -10.01 -4.21 4.57
CA SER A 315 -8.89 -4.41 5.49
C SER A 315 -7.97 -5.55 5.04
N LEU A 316 -8.52 -6.69 4.59
CA LEU A 316 -7.72 -7.80 4.03
C LEU A 316 -7.11 -7.48 2.68
N VAL A 317 -7.80 -6.73 1.81
CA VAL A 317 -7.28 -6.32 0.50
C VAL A 317 -6.18 -5.29 0.65
N ILE A 318 -6.34 -4.30 1.52
CA ILE A 318 -5.29 -3.34 1.89
C ILE A 318 -4.14 -4.09 2.57
N ALA A 319 -4.40 -5.03 3.46
CA ALA A 319 -3.34 -5.85 4.07
C ALA A 319 -2.60 -6.69 3.02
N GLY A 320 -3.29 -7.27 2.04
CA GLY A 320 -2.66 -8.03 0.96
C GLY A 320 -1.89 -7.16 -0.05
N ALA A 321 -2.37 -5.94 -0.33
CA ALA A 321 -1.80 -5.05 -1.36
C ALA A 321 -0.75 -4.07 -0.84
N SER A 322 -0.92 -3.56 0.39
CA SER A 322 -0.01 -2.60 1.05
C SER A 322 0.78 -3.22 2.20
N GLY A 323 0.44 -4.47 2.57
CA GLY A 323 1.02 -5.16 3.71
C GLY A 323 0.52 -4.65 5.07
N VAL A 324 0.05 -3.40 5.18
CA VAL A 324 -0.45 -2.81 6.42
C VAL A 324 -1.88 -3.29 6.69
N PRO A 325 -2.17 -4.06 7.74
CA PRO A 325 -3.54 -4.24 8.17
C PRO A 325 -4.06 -2.93 8.79
N PRO A 326 -5.10 -2.29 8.24
CA PRO A 326 -5.67 -1.11 8.87
C PRO A 326 -6.30 -1.48 10.21
N ALA A 327 -6.15 -0.60 11.21
CA ALA A 327 -6.82 -0.77 12.49
C ALA A 327 -8.30 -0.39 12.38
N TYR A 328 -9.15 -1.02 13.19
CA TYR A 328 -10.51 -0.51 13.38
C TYR A 328 -10.48 0.69 14.34
N LEU A 329 -11.43 1.61 14.20
CA LEU A 329 -11.47 2.86 14.97
C LEU A 329 -11.48 2.66 16.49
N ASP A 330 -12.17 1.62 16.96
CA ASP A 330 -12.24 1.19 18.35
C ASP A 330 -10.87 0.71 18.87
N ALA A 331 -10.08 0.06 18.03
CA ALA A 331 -8.75 -0.46 18.33
C ALA A 331 -7.62 0.58 18.25
N VAL A 332 -7.91 1.83 17.89
CA VAL A 332 -6.90 2.91 17.89
C VAL A 332 -6.42 3.15 19.33
N PRO A 333 -5.12 3.02 19.63
CA PRO A 333 -4.60 3.26 20.97
C PRO A 333 -4.31 4.75 21.20
N PRO A 334 -4.26 5.21 22.46
CA PRO A 334 -4.00 6.61 22.80
C PRO A 334 -2.57 7.05 22.48
N GLY A 335 -2.35 8.37 22.45
CA GLY A 335 -1.01 8.95 22.25
C GLY A 335 -0.55 8.93 20.79
N ARG A 336 -1.44 9.24 19.85
CA ARG A 336 -1.17 9.30 18.41
C ARG A 336 -1.03 10.75 17.96
N ASP A 337 -0.13 11.01 17.02
CA ASP A 337 -0.01 12.33 16.39
C ASP A 337 -1.00 12.44 15.24
N LEU A 338 -1.11 11.39 14.43
CA LEU A 338 -1.89 11.36 13.19
C LEU A 338 -2.73 10.08 13.08
N VAL A 339 -4.04 10.23 12.88
CA VAL A 339 -4.94 9.14 12.49
C VAL A 339 -5.50 9.46 11.11
N VAL A 340 -5.28 8.59 10.13
CA VAL A 340 -5.93 8.66 8.82
C VAL A 340 -7.08 7.65 8.81
N VAL A 341 -8.30 8.11 8.61
CA VAL A 341 -9.49 7.27 8.53
C VAL A 341 -9.96 7.22 7.08
N ASP A 342 -9.90 6.04 6.47
CA ASP A 342 -10.44 5.82 5.12
C ASP A 342 -11.88 5.29 5.17
N GLU A 343 -12.64 5.53 4.10
CA GLU A 343 -14.08 5.24 4.04
C GLU A 343 -14.84 5.87 5.24
N ALA A 344 -14.44 7.06 5.67
CA ALA A 344 -14.93 7.70 6.90
C ALA A 344 -16.43 8.06 6.86
N HIS A 345 -17.04 8.08 5.68
CA HIS A 345 -18.49 8.16 5.52
C HIS A 345 -19.24 7.05 6.25
N ARG A 346 -18.56 5.92 6.52
CA ARG A 346 -19.13 4.75 7.20
C ARG A 346 -19.08 4.81 8.73
N ILE A 347 -18.61 5.91 9.32
CA ILE A 347 -18.61 6.10 10.77
C ILE A 347 -20.06 6.17 11.26
N GLU A 348 -20.40 5.37 12.27
CA GLU A 348 -21.66 5.48 13.02
C GLU A 348 -21.39 6.17 14.35
N GLN A 349 -22.41 6.79 14.96
CA GLN A 349 -22.27 7.51 16.23
C GLN A 349 -21.11 8.52 16.16
N LEU A 350 -21.17 9.42 15.18
CA LEU A 350 -20.04 10.28 14.81
C LEU A 350 -19.52 11.09 16.00
N GLU A 351 -20.43 11.62 16.82
CA GLU A 351 -20.11 12.40 18.01
C GLU A 351 -19.20 11.63 18.98
N SER A 352 -19.60 10.43 19.39
CA SER A 352 -18.84 9.63 20.36
C SER A 352 -17.54 9.09 19.75
N THR A 353 -17.59 8.64 18.50
CA THR A 353 -16.43 8.11 17.77
C THR A 353 -15.35 9.17 17.59
N MET A 354 -15.71 10.35 17.09
CA MET A 354 -14.76 11.43 16.86
C MET A 354 -14.23 12.01 18.19
N THR A 355 -15.08 12.12 19.21
CA THR A 355 -14.64 12.51 20.57
C THR A 355 -13.58 11.54 21.08
N SER A 356 -13.79 10.23 20.95
CA SER A 356 -12.81 9.22 21.35
C SER A 356 -11.52 9.31 20.54
N LEU A 357 -11.60 9.51 19.23
CA LEU A 357 -10.42 9.68 18.38
C LEU A 357 -9.60 10.90 18.78
N PHE A 358 -10.23 12.05 19.04
CA PHE A 358 -9.52 13.25 19.48
C PHE A 358 -9.04 13.19 20.94
N GLN A 359 -9.49 12.24 21.76
CA GLN A 359 -8.83 11.93 23.03
C GLN A 359 -7.52 11.15 22.82
N LYS A 360 -7.43 10.40 21.72
CA LYS A 360 -6.32 9.52 21.38
C LYS A 360 -5.31 10.17 20.45
N ALA A 361 -5.72 11.16 19.66
CA ALA A 361 -4.94 11.75 18.58
C ALA A 361 -4.97 13.28 18.52
N ASN A 362 -3.88 13.88 18.02
CA ASN A 362 -3.78 15.33 17.79
C ASN A 362 -4.36 15.75 16.43
N MET A 363 -4.04 15.03 15.37
CA MET A 363 -4.55 15.27 14.02
C MET A 363 -5.33 14.07 13.52
N VAL A 364 -6.51 14.32 12.97
CA VAL A 364 -7.33 13.31 12.31
C VAL A 364 -7.59 13.74 10.86
N VAL A 365 -7.23 12.88 9.91
CA VAL A 365 -7.54 13.06 8.49
C VAL A 365 -8.64 12.07 8.13
N VAL A 366 -9.77 12.55 7.64
CA VAL A 366 -10.89 11.71 7.19
C VAL A 366 -10.99 11.75 5.67
N LEU A 367 -10.98 10.57 5.05
CA LEU A 367 -11.20 10.38 3.62
C LEU A 367 -12.64 9.90 3.43
N GLN A 368 -13.45 10.66 2.71
CA GLN A 368 -14.89 10.40 2.67
C GLN A 368 -15.51 10.68 1.29
N ASP A 369 -16.67 10.08 1.05
CA ASP A 369 -17.55 10.37 -0.09
C ASP A 369 -19.02 10.25 0.36
N ASP A 370 -19.71 11.38 0.50
CA ASP A 370 -21.11 11.43 0.94
C ASP A 370 -22.01 10.54 0.06
N ARG A 371 -21.68 10.43 -1.24
CA ARG A 371 -22.40 9.62 -2.24
C ARG A 371 -22.03 8.13 -2.22
N GLN A 372 -21.22 7.69 -1.26
CA GLN A 372 -20.98 6.27 -0.96
C GLN A 372 -21.66 5.81 0.33
N ARG A 373 -22.35 6.71 1.05
CA ARG A 373 -23.19 6.37 2.19
C ARG A 373 -24.38 5.52 1.73
N ILE A 374 -24.55 4.33 2.29
CA ILE A 374 -25.62 3.38 1.92
C ILE A 374 -26.51 3.00 3.10
N ARG A 375 -26.13 3.34 4.33
CA ARG A 375 -26.97 3.13 5.53
C ARG A 375 -27.28 4.45 6.21
N ILE A 376 -28.44 4.48 6.86
CA ILE A 376 -28.84 5.64 7.65
C ILE A 376 -27.94 5.87 8.88
N THR A 377 -27.41 4.79 9.45
CA THR A 377 -26.51 4.80 10.60
C THR A 377 -25.12 5.33 10.26
N GLU A 378 -24.76 5.41 8.98
CA GLU A 378 -23.50 5.98 8.52
C GLU A 378 -23.59 7.51 8.56
N GLU A 379 -23.06 8.13 9.61
CA GLU A 379 -23.19 9.56 9.93
C GLU A 379 -22.02 10.40 9.41
N GLY A 380 -21.01 9.78 8.81
CA GLY A 380 -19.71 10.37 8.43
C GLY A 380 -19.70 11.34 7.25
N THR A 381 -20.68 12.23 7.12
CA THR A 381 -20.70 13.20 6.01
C THR A 381 -19.70 14.34 6.22
N ALA A 382 -19.26 14.99 5.12
CA ALA A 382 -18.42 16.19 5.22
C ALA A 382 -19.04 17.26 6.12
N ASP A 383 -20.35 17.48 6.00
CA ASP A 383 -21.08 18.44 6.83
C ASP A 383 -21.09 18.04 8.30
N ALA A 384 -21.34 16.76 8.61
CA ALA A 384 -21.33 16.26 9.98
C ALA A 384 -19.95 16.45 10.65
N PHE A 385 -18.86 16.16 9.94
CA PHE A 385 -17.50 16.41 10.44
C PHE A 385 -17.22 17.90 10.69
N ARG A 386 -17.67 18.80 9.80
CA ARG A 386 -17.52 20.25 10.00
C ARG A 386 -18.28 20.72 11.23
N ARG A 387 -19.52 20.28 11.40
CA ARG A 387 -20.35 20.60 12.58
C ARG A 387 -19.72 20.08 13.86
N PHE A 388 -19.20 18.86 13.86
CA PHE A 388 -18.47 18.28 15.00
C PHE A 388 -17.27 19.15 15.39
N ALA A 389 -16.41 19.51 14.42
CA ALA A 389 -15.23 20.32 14.69
C ALA A 389 -15.58 21.71 15.23
N GLN A 390 -16.61 22.35 14.66
CA GLN A 390 -17.11 23.65 15.12
C GLN A 390 -17.62 23.58 16.56
N ALA A 391 -18.43 22.58 16.90
CA ALA A 391 -18.99 22.39 18.24
C ALA A 391 -17.91 22.16 19.32
N HIS A 392 -16.78 21.56 18.93
CA HIS A 392 -15.68 21.22 19.84
C HIS A 392 -14.49 22.19 19.78
N GLY A 393 -14.58 23.26 18.99
CA GLY A 393 -13.48 24.22 18.82
C GLY A 393 -12.21 23.62 18.21
N ILE A 394 -12.35 22.58 17.38
CA ILE A 394 -11.24 21.92 16.69
C ILE A 394 -10.99 22.64 15.36
N SER A 395 -9.72 22.93 15.07
CA SER A 395 -9.36 23.54 13.79
C SER A 395 -9.68 22.58 12.64
N CYS A 396 -10.40 23.05 11.62
CA CYS A 396 -10.91 22.20 10.56
C CYS A 396 -10.57 22.76 9.18
N ALA A 397 -10.02 21.92 8.31
CA ALA A 397 -9.78 22.23 6.90
C ALA A 397 -10.50 21.22 6.01
N THR A 398 -11.17 21.68 4.96
CA THR A 398 -11.84 20.81 3.98
C THR A 398 -11.20 20.94 2.61
N TYR A 399 -10.97 19.81 1.96
CA TYR A 399 -10.39 19.69 0.64
C TYR A 399 -11.24 18.75 -0.22
N SER A 400 -11.24 18.98 -1.53
CA SER A 400 -11.95 18.16 -2.51
C SER A 400 -10.97 17.69 -3.59
N LEU A 401 -10.97 16.39 -3.86
CA LEU A 401 -10.24 15.81 -4.99
C LEU A 401 -11.21 15.69 -6.17
N ALA A 402 -11.09 16.61 -7.13
CA ALA A 402 -11.97 16.66 -8.29
C ALA A 402 -11.44 15.81 -9.46
N SER A 403 -10.12 15.68 -9.59
CA SER A 403 -9.48 15.02 -10.72
C SER A 403 -9.53 13.48 -10.63
N GLN A 404 -10.33 12.87 -11.50
CA GLN A 404 -10.48 11.42 -11.65
C GLN A 404 -9.46 10.89 -12.67
N LYS A 405 -8.34 10.31 -12.22
CA LYS A 405 -7.46 9.52 -13.09
C LYS A 405 -7.06 8.19 -12.46
N ARG A 406 -8.01 7.24 -12.31
CA ARG A 406 -7.64 5.84 -12.56
C ARG A 406 -7.16 5.82 -14.01
N ALA A 407 -5.89 5.47 -14.25
CA ALA A 407 -5.22 5.49 -15.55
C ALA A 407 -6.20 5.41 -16.74
N GLY A 408 -6.54 6.53 -17.38
CA GLY A 408 -7.26 6.59 -18.67
C GLY A 408 -8.72 6.10 -18.77
N TYR A 409 -9.28 5.28 -17.86
CA TYR A 409 -10.51 4.54 -18.18
C TYR A 409 -11.84 5.15 -17.71
N LEU A 410 -11.93 5.71 -16.48
CA LEU A 410 -13.23 6.19 -15.95
C LEU A 410 -13.69 7.54 -16.52
N GLY A 411 -12.80 8.44 -16.94
CA GLY A 411 -13.14 9.72 -17.58
C GLY A 411 -14.31 10.47 -16.91
N SER A 412 -15.35 10.83 -17.69
CA SER A 412 -16.56 11.49 -17.20
C SER A 412 -17.57 10.56 -16.50
N TYR A 413 -17.37 9.23 -16.51
CA TYR A 413 -18.41 8.25 -16.19
C TYR A 413 -19.04 8.44 -14.82
N VAL A 414 -18.24 8.66 -13.78
CA VAL A 414 -18.76 8.88 -12.42
C VAL A 414 -19.56 10.19 -12.36
N SER A 415 -19.09 11.25 -13.03
CA SER A 415 -19.84 12.50 -13.12
C SER A 415 -21.12 12.37 -13.96
N ASP A 416 -21.14 11.45 -14.93
CA ASP A 416 -22.30 11.16 -15.76
C ASP A 416 -23.35 10.37 -14.97
N LEU A 417 -22.92 9.40 -14.16
CA LEU A 417 -23.79 8.74 -13.17
C LEU A 417 -24.33 9.73 -12.15
N ASP A 418 -23.50 10.68 -11.70
CA ASP A 418 -23.95 11.71 -10.76
C ASP A 418 -25.06 12.59 -11.36
N LYS A 419 -24.93 12.95 -12.64
CA LYS A 419 -25.97 13.67 -13.37
C LYS A 419 -27.24 12.84 -13.57
N LEU A 420 -27.08 11.57 -13.93
CA LEU A 420 -28.19 10.62 -14.08
C LEU A 420 -28.97 10.48 -12.76
N PHE A 421 -28.27 10.22 -11.67
CA PHE A 421 -28.90 9.94 -10.38
C PHE A 421 -29.37 11.21 -9.67
N TYR A 422 -28.50 12.18 -9.44
CA TYR A 422 -28.80 13.30 -8.55
C TYR A 422 -29.35 14.51 -9.30
N ASP A 423 -28.88 14.78 -10.51
CA ASP A 423 -29.36 15.93 -11.30
C ASP A 423 -30.59 15.57 -12.15
N ARG A 424 -31.04 14.31 -12.09
CA ARG A 424 -32.20 13.78 -12.86
C ARG A 424 -32.07 14.05 -14.36
N GLN A 425 -30.84 13.94 -14.86
CA GLN A 425 -30.51 14.27 -16.24
C GLN A 425 -31.38 13.46 -17.21
N LYS A 426 -32.04 14.16 -18.13
CA LYS A 426 -32.92 13.54 -19.15
C LYS A 426 -32.32 13.49 -20.54
N GLN A 427 -31.35 14.37 -20.79
CA GLN A 427 -30.73 14.52 -22.09
C GLN A 427 -29.46 13.68 -22.18
N PRO A 428 -29.14 13.11 -23.37
CA PRO A 428 -27.91 12.36 -23.57
C PRO A 428 -26.67 13.14 -23.13
N LEU A 429 -25.80 12.47 -22.39
CA LEU A 429 -24.52 13.00 -21.96
C LEU A 429 -23.45 12.69 -23.01
N LYS A 430 -22.59 13.67 -23.29
CA LYS A 430 -21.43 13.46 -24.15
C LYS A 430 -20.34 12.74 -23.35
N ARG A 431 -20.31 11.41 -23.44
CA ARG A 431 -19.32 10.59 -22.74
C ARG A 431 -17.91 10.87 -23.25
N GLN A 432 -17.00 11.05 -22.30
CA GLN A 432 -15.56 11.21 -22.52
C GLN A 432 -14.76 10.10 -21.80
N SER A 433 -15.47 9.07 -21.34
CA SER A 433 -14.92 7.91 -20.66
C SER A 433 -14.53 6.82 -21.66
N ALA A 434 -13.40 6.16 -21.43
CA ALA A 434 -12.98 4.98 -22.20
C ALA A 434 -13.57 3.67 -21.65
N LEU A 435 -14.30 3.72 -20.53
CA LEU A 435 -15.02 2.59 -19.95
C LEU A 435 -16.14 2.13 -20.90
N GLU A 436 -16.16 0.84 -21.24
CA GLU A 436 -17.23 0.25 -22.02
C GLU A 436 -18.49 0.12 -21.16
N LEU A 437 -19.64 0.56 -21.68
CA LEU A 437 -20.94 0.39 -21.02
C LEU A 437 -21.83 -0.36 -21.98
N ARG A 438 -22.44 -1.46 -21.55
CA ARG A 438 -23.27 -2.30 -22.42
C ARG A 438 -24.55 -2.75 -21.74
N CYS A 439 -25.65 -2.62 -22.46
CA CYS A 439 -26.95 -3.16 -22.06
C CYS A 439 -27.09 -4.59 -22.55
N TRP A 440 -27.71 -5.44 -21.73
CA TRP A 440 -28.03 -6.81 -22.08
C TRP A 440 -29.53 -7.05 -21.98
N GLU A 441 -30.06 -7.81 -22.93
CA GLU A 441 -31.48 -8.20 -22.98
C GLU A 441 -31.75 -9.43 -22.11
N ASP A 442 -30.83 -10.41 -22.14
CA ASP A 442 -30.93 -11.68 -21.43
C ASP A 442 -29.75 -11.85 -20.45
N LEU A 443 -30.04 -12.27 -19.22
CA LEU A 443 -29.02 -12.48 -18.19
C LEU A 443 -28.09 -13.65 -18.50
N ASN A 444 -28.54 -14.68 -19.21
CA ASN A 444 -27.71 -15.84 -19.55
C ASN A 444 -26.72 -15.51 -20.68
N ASP A 445 -27.10 -14.62 -21.60
CA ASP A 445 -26.17 -14.06 -22.60
C ASP A 445 -25.06 -13.25 -21.91
N LEU A 446 -25.45 -12.39 -20.97
CA LEU A 446 -24.49 -11.65 -20.16
C LEU A 446 -23.59 -12.61 -19.37
N ASP A 447 -24.15 -13.64 -18.75
CA ASP A 447 -23.37 -14.60 -17.96
C ASP A 447 -22.29 -15.30 -18.78
N ARG A 448 -22.64 -15.80 -19.97
CA ARG A 448 -21.67 -16.38 -20.91
C ARG A 448 -20.55 -15.40 -21.25
N TYR A 449 -20.90 -14.15 -21.53
CA TYR A 449 -19.92 -13.13 -21.89
C TYR A 449 -18.96 -12.80 -20.72
N LEU A 450 -19.46 -12.73 -19.49
CA LEU A 450 -18.62 -12.51 -18.32
C LEU A 450 -17.66 -13.69 -18.07
N HIS A 451 -18.11 -14.92 -18.33
CA HIS A 451 -17.27 -16.11 -18.30
C HIS A 451 -16.18 -16.09 -19.39
N ASP A 452 -16.49 -15.59 -20.58
CA ASP A 452 -15.49 -15.38 -21.65
C ASP A 452 -14.41 -14.35 -21.23
N LEU A 453 -14.82 -13.24 -20.60
CA LEU A 453 -13.88 -12.24 -20.07
C LEU A 453 -12.99 -12.81 -18.97
N TRP A 454 -13.56 -13.57 -18.03
CA TRP A 454 -12.79 -14.23 -16.98
C TRP A 454 -11.81 -15.26 -17.54
N SER A 455 -12.24 -16.05 -18.53
CA SER A 455 -11.40 -17.02 -19.24
C SER A 455 -10.24 -16.35 -19.98
N ALA A 456 -10.41 -15.09 -20.39
CA ALA A 456 -9.35 -14.25 -20.94
C ALA A 456 -8.40 -13.64 -19.86
N GLY A 457 -8.54 -14.06 -18.60
CA GLY A 457 -7.70 -13.63 -17.48
C GLY A 457 -8.11 -12.30 -16.86
N ARG A 458 -9.30 -11.77 -17.17
CA ARG A 458 -9.79 -10.51 -16.61
C ARG A 458 -10.43 -10.73 -15.25
N HIS A 459 -10.34 -9.73 -14.39
CA HIS A 459 -10.96 -9.78 -13.07
C HIS A 459 -12.44 -9.35 -13.14
N VAL A 460 -13.35 -10.31 -13.06
CA VAL A 460 -14.78 -10.11 -13.34
C VAL A 460 -15.64 -10.44 -12.12
N LYS A 461 -16.68 -9.64 -11.84
CA LYS A 461 -17.68 -9.92 -10.79
C LYS A 461 -19.11 -9.55 -11.14
N TRP A 462 -20.04 -10.30 -10.57
CA TRP A 462 -21.46 -9.98 -10.54
C TRP A 462 -21.84 -9.15 -9.32
N TYR A 463 -22.80 -8.23 -9.50
CA TYR A 463 -23.39 -7.41 -8.45
C TYR A 463 -24.90 -7.27 -8.60
N ALA A 464 -25.60 -7.23 -7.47
CA ALA A 464 -27.04 -6.99 -7.41
C ALA A 464 -27.43 -6.21 -6.14
N PRO A 465 -28.54 -5.45 -6.16
CA PRO A 465 -29.16 -4.92 -4.94
C PRO A 465 -29.65 -6.07 -4.06
N PHE A 466 -29.81 -5.81 -2.76
CA PHE A 466 -30.17 -6.84 -1.78
C PHE A 466 -31.69 -7.15 -1.80
N CYS A 467 -32.17 -7.69 -2.91
CA CYS A 467 -33.59 -7.96 -3.16
C CYS A 467 -33.97 -9.46 -3.14
N TRP A 468 -33.02 -10.33 -2.79
CA TRP A 468 -33.26 -11.75 -2.58
C TRP A 468 -32.84 -12.16 -1.17
N LYS A 469 -33.51 -13.18 -0.63
CA LYS A 469 -33.10 -13.79 0.64
C LYS A 469 -31.67 -14.32 0.51
N TRP A 470 -30.95 -14.30 1.61
CA TRP A 470 -29.56 -14.75 1.63
C TRP A 470 -29.43 -16.07 2.37
N SER A 471 -29.01 -17.11 1.67
CA SER A 471 -28.55 -18.36 2.27
C SER A 471 -27.03 -18.32 2.44
N PHE A 472 -26.53 -18.57 3.65
CA PHE A 472 -25.07 -18.58 3.89
C PHE A 472 -24.35 -19.74 3.17
N ASP A 473 -25.11 -20.69 2.65
CA ASP A 473 -24.61 -21.81 1.85
C ASP A 473 -24.56 -21.43 0.37
N THR A 474 -23.35 -21.27 -0.16
CA THR A 474 -23.10 -20.90 -1.58
C THR A 474 -23.50 -21.98 -2.59
N ARG A 475 -23.96 -23.15 -2.13
CA ARG A 475 -24.60 -24.16 -2.99
C ARG A 475 -26.06 -23.81 -3.31
N ILE A 476 -26.67 -22.93 -2.50
CA ILE A 476 -28.05 -22.49 -2.69
C ILE A 476 -28.06 -21.31 -3.65
N LYS A 477 -28.75 -21.47 -4.78
CA LYS A 477 -28.90 -20.44 -5.80
C LYS A 477 -30.04 -19.49 -5.45
N ASP A 478 -29.80 -18.64 -4.47
CA ASP A 478 -30.79 -17.71 -3.90
C ASP A 478 -31.37 -16.73 -4.93
N ILE A 479 -30.54 -16.21 -5.82
CA ILE A 479 -30.96 -15.28 -6.86
C ILE A 479 -31.51 -16.10 -8.00
N HIS A 480 -32.83 -16.03 -8.18
CA HIS A 480 -33.54 -16.73 -9.24
C HIS A 480 -34.39 -15.74 -10.03
N ILE A 481 -34.04 -15.57 -11.31
CA ILE A 481 -34.74 -14.67 -12.24
C ILE A 481 -35.14 -15.49 -13.48
N ARG A 482 -36.44 -15.55 -13.77
CA ARG A 482 -36.93 -16.22 -14.98
C ARG A 482 -36.57 -15.41 -16.22
N GLN A 483 -35.96 -16.05 -17.21
CA GLN A 483 -35.69 -15.47 -18.53
C GLN A 483 -36.31 -16.33 -19.62
N ALA A 484 -36.53 -15.75 -20.79
CA ALA A 484 -37.06 -16.47 -21.95
C ALA A 484 -36.12 -17.60 -22.41
N ALA A 485 -34.81 -17.40 -22.32
CA ALA A 485 -33.80 -18.38 -22.70
C ALA A 485 -33.52 -19.45 -21.62
N GLY A 486 -34.15 -19.35 -20.45
CA GLY A 486 -33.95 -20.24 -19.30
C GLY A 486 -33.69 -19.49 -18.01
N ASP A 487 -34.04 -20.10 -16.88
CA ASP A 487 -33.90 -19.46 -15.58
C ASP A 487 -32.44 -19.12 -15.22
N PHE A 488 -32.18 -17.84 -14.95
CA PHE A 488 -30.93 -17.38 -14.36
C PHE A 488 -30.91 -17.67 -12.86
N LYS A 489 -29.88 -18.39 -12.40
CA LYS A 489 -29.77 -18.84 -11.00
C LYS A 489 -28.34 -18.72 -10.50
N LYS A 490 -28.12 -17.92 -9.45
CA LYS A 490 -26.81 -17.76 -8.81
C LYS A 490 -26.89 -17.67 -7.29
N PRO A 491 -25.86 -18.17 -6.56
CA PRO A 491 -25.73 -17.91 -5.13
C PRO A 491 -25.25 -16.48 -4.85
N TRP A 492 -25.50 -16.02 -3.63
CA TRP A 492 -24.80 -14.85 -3.09
C TRP A 492 -23.31 -15.17 -2.82
N ASN A 493 -22.51 -14.12 -2.67
CA ASN A 493 -21.13 -14.22 -2.22
C ASN A 493 -21.01 -14.90 -0.84
N PRO A 494 -19.87 -15.53 -0.51
CA PRO A 494 -19.66 -16.16 0.79
C PRO A 494 -19.66 -15.10 1.90
N GLN A 495 -20.06 -15.52 3.10
CA GLN A 495 -20.02 -14.68 4.30
C GLN A 495 -18.71 -14.80 5.09
N PRO A 496 -18.08 -15.98 5.26
CA PRO A 496 -16.84 -16.09 6.03
C PRO A 496 -15.75 -15.17 5.48
N LYS A 497 -15.02 -14.50 6.38
CA LYS A 497 -14.10 -13.42 6.03
C LYS A 497 -12.98 -13.89 5.09
N GLU A 498 -12.41 -15.04 5.40
CA GLU A 498 -11.33 -15.67 4.65
C GLU A 498 -11.82 -16.10 3.26
N GLU A 499 -13.08 -16.51 3.15
CA GLU A 499 -13.72 -16.88 1.89
C GLU A 499 -14.11 -15.66 1.06
N GLN A 500 -14.53 -14.55 1.68
CA GLN A 500 -14.78 -13.29 0.98
C GLN A 500 -13.52 -12.74 0.31
N TYR A 501 -12.37 -12.84 0.98
CA TYR A 501 -11.09 -12.46 0.36
C TYR A 501 -10.77 -13.36 -0.83
N ARG A 502 -10.91 -14.67 -0.71
CA ARG A 502 -10.70 -15.62 -1.83
C ARG A 502 -11.68 -15.38 -2.98
N TRP A 503 -12.95 -15.11 -2.66
CA TRP A 503 -13.96 -14.72 -3.62
C TRP A 503 -13.56 -13.44 -4.34
N TYR A 504 -13.09 -12.42 -3.61
CA TYR A 504 -12.57 -11.20 -4.20
C TYR A 504 -11.42 -11.47 -5.15
N VAL A 505 -10.39 -12.22 -4.75
CA VAL A 505 -9.24 -12.55 -5.63
C VAL A 505 -9.72 -13.29 -6.88
N GLY A 506 -10.72 -14.18 -6.75
CA GLY A 506 -11.42 -14.73 -7.90
C GLY A 506 -10.63 -15.77 -8.70
N GLU A 507 -9.72 -16.51 -8.06
CA GLU A 507 -8.85 -17.52 -8.69
C GLU A 507 -9.59 -18.77 -9.20
N LYS A 508 -10.89 -18.89 -8.91
CA LYS A 508 -11.73 -20.01 -9.31
C LYS A 508 -12.99 -19.51 -10.02
N GLU A 509 -13.42 -20.26 -11.01
CA GLU A 509 -14.65 -20.03 -11.77
C GLU A 509 -15.90 -19.94 -10.87
N GLU A 510 -15.96 -20.76 -9.81
CA GLU A 510 -17.05 -20.75 -8.82
C GLU A 510 -17.27 -19.37 -8.16
N TYR A 511 -16.22 -18.53 -8.11
CA TYR A 511 -16.30 -17.19 -7.54
C TYR A 511 -16.84 -16.14 -8.52
N LEU A 512 -16.82 -16.40 -9.82
CA LEU A 512 -17.53 -15.58 -10.81
C LEU A 512 -19.04 -15.83 -10.69
N ASP A 513 -19.44 -17.08 -10.48
CA ASP A 513 -20.84 -17.48 -10.35
C ASP A 513 -21.54 -16.97 -9.09
N GLN A 514 -20.81 -16.38 -8.16
CA GLN A 514 -21.32 -15.80 -6.93
C GLN A 514 -21.55 -14.29 -7.09
N VAL A 515 -22.76 -13.84 -6.74
CA VAL A 515 -23.15 -12.43 -6.86
C VAL A 515 -22.78 -11.67 -5.60
N GLY A 516 -22.03 -10.59 -5.76
CA GLY A 516 -21.71 -9.66 -4.69
C GLY A 516 -22.91 -8.81 -4.31
N CYS A 517 -23.13 -8.59 -3.02
CA CYS A 517 -24.04 -7.57 -2.54
C CYS A 517 -23.34 -6.22 -2.37
N ILE A 518 -24.13 -5.17 -2.13
CA ILE A 518 -23.62 -3.81 -1.89
C ILE A 518 -22.53 -3.73 -0.81
N TYR A 519 -22.64 -4.50 0.27
CA TYR A 519 -21.67 -4.48 1.38
C TYR A 519 -20.31 -5.07 1.03
N THR A 520 -20.26 -5.89 -0.02
CA THR A 520 -19.01 -6.44 -0.56
C THR A 520 -18.49 -5.64 -1.75
N ALA A 521 -19.29 -4.76 -2.33
CA ALA A 521 -18.88 -3.90 -3.44
C ALA A 521 -17.98 -2.73 -2.97
N GLN A 522 -18.32 -2.10 -1.84
CA GLN A 522 -17.63 -0.90 -1.37
C GLN A 522 -16.13 -1.12 -1.14
N GLY A 523 -15.32 -0.22 -1.69
CA GLY A 523 -13.85 -0.26 -1.58
C GLY A 523 -13.13 -1.27 -2.48
N LEU A 524 -13.85 -2.13 -3.22
CA LEU A 524 -13.25 -3.11 -4.14
C LEU A 524 -13.32 -2.64 -5.59
N GLU A 525 -12.39 -3.10 -6.41
CA GLU A 525 -12.31 -2.77 -7.83
C GLU A 525 -12.06 -4.04 -8.65
N PHE A 526 -12.64 -4.07 -9.86
CA PHE A 526 -12.58 -5.19 -10.82
C PHE A 526 -12.30 -4.62 -12.21
N ASP A 527 -11.84 -5.46 -13.13
CA ASP A 527 -11.73 -5.05 -14.53
C ASP A 527 -13.13 -4.85 -15.12
N ASP A 528 -14.02 -5.82 -14.91
CA ASP A 528 -15.36 -5.83 -15.50
C ASP A 528 -16.42 -6.23 -14.49
N THR A 529 -17.62 -5.64 -14.61
CA THR A 529 -18.75 -6.02 -13.75
C THR A 529 -20.02 -6.31 -14.52
N GLY A 530 -20.73 -7.35 -14.08
CA GLY A 530 -22.13 -7.59 -14.39
C GLY A 530 -23.01 -7.01 -13.30
N VAL A 531 -23.99 -6.17 -13.63
CA VAL A 531 -24.89 -5.54 -12.67
C VAL A 531 -26.33 -5.88 -13.03
N ILE A 532 -27.04 -6.45 -12.05
CA ILE A 532 -28.48 -6.66 -12.10
C ILE A 532 -29.14 -5.39 -11.56
N TRP A 533 -29.76 -4.61 -12.44
CA TRP A 533 -30.59 -3.49 -12.04
C TRP A 533 -32.02 -3.95 -11.82
N TRP A 534 -32.49 -3.88 -10.59
CA TRP A 534 -33.73 -4.51 -10.17
C TRP A 534 -34.92 -3.53 -10.13
N ASP A 535 -36.04 -3.95 -9.55
CA ASP A 535 -37.28 -3.17 -9.46
C ASP A 535 -37.40 -2.27 -8.21
N ASP A 536 -36.42 -2.35 -7.31
CA ASP A 536 -36.34 -1.52 -6.11
C ASP A 536 -35.97 -0.06 -6.42
N LEU A 537 -35.38 0.22 -7.59
CA LEU A 537 -35.10 1.55 -8.11
C LEU A 537 -35.54 1.66 -9.56
N ARG A 538 -36.59 2.43 -9.81
CA ARG A 538 -37.16 2.64 -11.15
C ARG A 538 -37.22 4.11 -11.53
N TRP A 539 -37.03 4.39 -12.81
CA TRP A 539 -37.31 5.70 -13.38
C TRP A 539 -38.80 5.85 -13.65
N ASP A 540 -39.42 6.90 -13.12
CA ASP A 540 -40.80 7.24 -13.41
C ASP A 540 -40.86 8.41 -14.40
N GLU A 541 -41.41 8.13 -15.59
CA GLU A 541 -41.48 9.12 -16.66
C GLU A 541 -42.50 10.24 -16.39
N ASP A 542 -43.53 9.99 -15.59
CA ASP A 542 -44.61 10.95 -15.33
C ASP A 542 -44.14 12.04 -14.37
N ILE A 543 -43.45 11.65 -13.29
CA ILE A 543 -42.91 12.60 -12.30
C ILE A 543 -41.48 13.01 -12.60
N HIS A 544 -40.83 12.34 -13.57
CA HIS A 544 -39.46 12.57 -13.96
C HIS A 544 -38.46 12.44 -12.79
N ASP A 545 -38.66 11.43 -11.97
CA ASP A 545 -37.88 11.16 -10.77
C ASP A 545 -37.72 9.65 -10.55
N TRP A 546 -36.80 9.29 -9.66
CA TRP A 546 -36.57 7.93 -9.21
C TRP A 546 -37.64 7.53 -8.20
N ARG A 547 -38.34 6.42 -8.48
CA ARG A 547 -39.21 5.75 -7.53
C ARG A 547 -38.49 4.57 -6.90
N ILE A 548 -38.54 4.52 -5.58
CA ILE A 548 -37.99 3.42 -4.80
C ILE A 548 -39.11 2.48 -4.33
N ASP A 549 -38.84 1.18 -4.36
CA ASP A 549 -39.72 0.15 -3.78
C ASP A 549 -38.90 -0.73 -2.83
N LEU A 550 -39.03 -0.46 -1.53
CA LEU A 550 -38.35 -1.24 -0.49
C LEU A 550 -39.10 -2.54 -0.15
N GLY A 551 -40.23 -2.84 -0.80
CA GLY A 551 -41.02 -4.05 -0.56
C GLY A 551 -40.29 -5.33 -0.95
N SER A 552 -39.43 -5.28 -1.97
CA SER A 552 -38.57 -6.39 -2.38
C SER A 552 -37.23 -6.43 -1.64
N ASN A 553 -36.91 -5.42 -0.84
CA ASN A 553 -35.64 -5.32 -0.13
C ASN A 553 -35.56 -6.36 1.00
N CYS A 554 -34.58 -7.25 0.91
CA CYS A 554 -34.35 -8.34 1.85
C CYS A 554 -33.31 -7.98 2.93
N ASP A 555 -32.76 -6.76 2.92
CA ASP A 555 -31.91 -6.25 3.98
C ASP A 555 -32.76 -5.79 5.17
N THR A 556 -33.05 -6.74 6.06
CA THR A 556 -33.85 -6.49 7.25
C THR A 556 -33.23 -5.43 8.16
N ALA A 557 -31.89 -5.30 8.18
CA ALA A 557 -31.22 -4.31 9.02
C ALA A 557 -31.38 -2.90 8.44
N PHE A 558 -31.23 -2.73 7.14
CA PHE A 558 -31.48 -1.47 6.44
C PHE A 558 -32.94 -1.02 6.58
N VAL A 559 -33.89 -1.92 6.30
CA VAL A 559 -35.32 -1.63 6.41
C VAL A 559 -35.72 -1.30 7.85
N ALA A 560 -35.21 -2.04 8.84
CA ALA A 560 -35.48 -1.74 10.24
C ALA A 560 -34.90 -0.38 10.66
N ALA A 561 -33.67 -0.06 10.23
CA ALA A 561 -33.02 1.20 10.55
C ALA A 561 -33.81 2.40 9.99
N ILE A 562 -34.28 2.32 8.73
CA ILE A 562 -35.15 3.33 8.12
C ILE A 562 -36.42 3.51 8.95
N ARG A 563 -37.12 2.42 9.28
CA ARG A 563 -38.37 2.47 10.06
C ARG A 563 -38.19 3.07 11.46
N SER A 564 -37.03 2.87 12.07
CA SER A 564 -36.69 3.41 13.39
C SER A 564 -36.14 4.85 13.35
N SER A 565 -35.86 5.37 12.16
CA SER A 565 -35.28 6.70 11.96
C SER A 565 -36.35 7.77 11.72
N GLN A 566 -35.93 9.04 11.75
CA GLN A 566 -36.73 10.17 11.28
C GLN A 566 -36.25 10.67 9.90
N ALA A 567 -35.64 9.81 9.08
CA ALA A 567 -35.19 10.22 7.75
C ALA A 567 -36.34 10.70 6.87
N SER A 568 -36.04 11.70 6.06
CA SER A 568 -36.95 12.13 5.01
C SER A 568 -37.01 11.09 3.89
N GLU A 569 -38.10 11.09 3.14
CA GLU A 569 -38.22 10.27 1.93
C GLU A 569 -37.07 10.51 0.95
N GLN A 570 -36.65 11.78 0.82
CA GLN A 570 -35.52 12.16 -0.02
C GLN A 570 -34.20 11.51 0.43
N GLU A 571 -33.93 11.46 1.75
CA GLU A 571 -32.72 10.81 2.27
C GLU A 571 -32.72 9.30 1.97
N ILE A 572 -33.88 8.65 2.08
CA ILE A 572 -34.03 7.23 1.76
C ILE A 572 -33.78 6.99 0.26
N VAL A 573 -34.34 7.84 -0.61
CA VAL A 573 -34.08 7.79 -2.05
C VAL A 573 -32.59 7.94 -2.33
N GLU A 574 -31.92 8.92 -1.72
CA GLU A 574 -30.49 9.14 -1.89
C GLU A 574 -29.64 7.92 -1.47
N LEU A 575 -30.00 7.21 -0.39
CA LEU A 575 -29.31 5.98 0.02
C LEU A 575 -29.43 4.85 -1.02
N VAL A 576 -30.59 4.72 -1.66
CA VAL A 576 -30.81 3.74 -2.75
C VAL A 576 -30.02 4.16 -4.00
N LEU A 577 -30.03 5.45 -4.36
CA LEU A 577 -29.23 5.97 -5.46
C LEU A 577 -27.72 5.73 -5.22
N ASN A 578 -27.25 5.99 -4.00
CA ASN A 578 -25.87 5.73 -3.60
C ASN A 578 -25.52 4.24 -3.72
N THR A 579 -26.44 3.34 -3.37
CA THR A 579 -26.26 1.88 -3.54
C THR A 579 -25.95 1.55 -5.00
N TYR A 580 -26.81 2.00 -5.93
CA TYR A 580 -26.61 1.76 -7.37
C TYR A 580 -25.36 2.42 -7.92
N ARG A 581 -25.08 3.67 -7.50
CA ARG A 581 -23.84 4.37 -7.85
C ARG A 581 -22.61 3.58 -7.40
N VAL A 582 -22.60 3.01 -6.20
CA VAL A 582 -21.50 2.17 -5.73
C VAL A 582 -21.35 0.94 -6.63
N LEU A 583 -22.42 0.18 -6.90
CA LEU A 583 -22.37 -1.02 -7.75
C LEU A 583 -21.79 -0.73 -9.14
N LEU A 584 -22.20 0.39 -9.74
CA LEU A 584 -21.81 0.79 -11.10
C LEU A 584 -20.38 1.35 -11.18
N THR A 585 -19.77 1.75 -10.07
CA THR A 585 -18.44 2.40 -10.05
C THR A 585 -17.28 1.44 -9.70
N ARG A 586 -17.56 0.13 -9.61
CA ARG A 586 -16.55 -0.87 -9.22
C ARG A 586 -15.66 -1.32 -10.37
N ALA A 587 -16.14 -1.26 -11.62
CA ALA A 587 -15.36 -1.66 -12.78
C ALA A 587 -14.33 -0.61 -13.19
N LYS A 588 -13.23 -1.07 -13.80
CA LYS A 588 -12.20 -0.23 -14.41
C LYS A 588 -12.37 -0.13 -15.92
N SER A 589 -12.84 -1.21 -16.55
CA SER A 589 -12.79 -1.38 -18.00
C SER A 589 -14.18 -1.48 -18.61
N SER A 590 -15.06 -2.36 -18.14
CA SER A 590 -16.44 -2.44 -18.64
C SER A 590 -17.49 -2.64 -17.56
N VAL A 591 -18.68 -2.05 -17.77
CA VAL A 591 -19.87 -2.26 -16.96
C VAL A 591 -20.97 -2.81 -17.85
N HIS A 592 -21.50 -3.98 -17.48
CA HIS A 592 -22.54 -4.68 -18.19
C HIS A 592 -23.81 -4.71 -17.35
N ILE A 593 -24.90 -4.15 -17.88
CA ILE A 593 -26.12 -3.95 -17.11
C ILE A 593 -27.28 -4.67 -17.76
N TRP A 594 -28.00 -5.44 -16.95
CA TRP A 594 -29.33 -5.93 -17.27
C TRP A 594 -30.36 -5.22 -16.40
N PHE A 595 -31.48 -4.82 -17.00
CA PHE A 595 -32.54 -4.07 -16.31
C PHE A 595 -33.81 -4.91 -16.23
N ARG A 596 -34.39 -4.95 -15.03
CA ARG A 596 -35.72 -5.55 -14.81
C ARG A 596 -36.84 -4.70 -15.40
N ASP A 597 -36.73 -3.38 -15.27
CA ASP A 597 -37.74 -2.41 -15.68
C ASP A 597 -37.38 -1.74 -17.02
N GLN A 598 -38.34 -1.73 -17.95
CA GLN A 598 -38.11 -1.27 -19.31
C GLN A 598 -37.97 0.26 -19.41
N ASN A 599 -38.77 1.02 -18.67
CA ASN A 599 -38.69 2.50 -18.69
C ASN A 599 -37.34 2.97 -18.12
N THR A 600 -36.89 2.32 -17.04
CA THR A 600 -35.57 2.56 -16.43
C THR A 600 -34.46 2.28 -17.42
N LYS A 601 -34.52 1.14 -18.12
CA LYS A 601 -33.57 0.77 -19.16
C LYS A 601 -33.49 1.84 -20.25
N GLU A 602 -34.63 2.28 -20.78
CA GLU A 602 -34.70 3.26 -21.85
C GLU A 602 -34.14 4.62 -21.40
N HIS A 603 -34.50 5.08 -20.20
CA HIS A 603 -33.98 6.30 -19.61
C HIS A 603 -32.46 6.26 -19.46
N VAL A 604 -31.93 5.22 -18.81
CA VAL A 604 -30.49 5.10 -18.55
C VAL A 604 -29.70 4.96 -19.85
N ARG A 605 -30.18 4.17 -20.82
CA ARG A 605 -29.57 4.04 -22.15
C ARG A 605 -29.53 5.37 -22.90
N LYS A 606 -30.63 6.12 -22.88
CA LYS A 606 -30.72 7.44 -23.51
C LYS A 606 -29.73 8.43 -22.92
N VAL A 607 -29.65 8.50 -21.59
CA VAL A 607 -28.82 9.48 -20.88
C VAL A 607 -27.33 9.12 -20.98
N MET A 608 -26.99 7.84 -20.78
CA MET A 608 -25.61 7.37 -20.73
C MET A 608 -25.07 6.87 -22.07
N GLY A 609 -25.87 6.85 -23.14
CA GLY A 609 -25.44 6.57 -24.51
C GLY A 609 -24.79 5.20 -24.71
N PHE A 610 -25.59 4.13 -24.65
CA PHE A 610 -25.18 2.77 -25.01
C PHE A 610 -26.28 1.93 -25.69
#